data_AF-A0A0T7FDF6-F1
#
_entry.id   AF-A0A0T7FDF6-F1
#
_cell.length_a   1.000
_cell.length_b   1.000
_cell.length_c   1.000
_cell.angle_alpha   90.00
_cell.angle_beta   90.00
_cell.angle_gamma   90.00
#
_symmetry.space_group_name_H-M   'P 1'
#
loop_
_entity.id
_entity.type
_entity.pdbx_description
1 polymer ?
#
loop_
_entity_poly.entity_id
_entity_poly.type
_entity_poly.pdbx_seq_one_letter_code
_entity_poly.pdbx_strand_id
1 'polypeptide(L)'
;MTGKNLGFGKLADIKPDTESEPGISDRKIDEIGERHGFIAREPVQKLSRRKPAEPSANLNIRPSITTFNRFLQFCERNRMSYPEGLKELMDRAGV
;
A
#
# COMPACT_ATOMS: atom_id res chain seq x y z
N MET A 1 -12.35 33.17 -56.81
CA MET A 1 -12.05 33.83 -55.53
C MET A 1 -10.66 33.41 -55.10
N THR A 2 -9.71 34.36 -55.07
CA THR A 2 -8.33 34.08 -54.69
C THR A 2 -8.23 34.14 -53.16
N GLY A 3 -8.18 32.97 -52.52
CA GLY A 3 -8.08 32.84 -51.07
C GLY A 3 -6.74 33.36 -50.54
N LYS A 4 -6.77 34.02 -49.38
CA LYS A 4 -5.58 34.51 -48.66
C LYS A 4 -4.73 33.32 -48.21
N ASN A 5 -3.45 33.31 -48.53
CA ASN A 5 -2.52 32.27 -48.09
C ASN A 5 -2.17 32.48 -46.61
N LEU A 6 -2.60 31.54 -45.75
CA LEU A 6 -2.47 31.61 -44.29
C LEU A 6 -1.19 30.91 -43.77
N GLY A 7 -0.23 30.58 -44.63
CA GLY A 7 1.06 30.00 -44.21
C GLY A 7 1.04 28.49 -43.96
N PHE A 8 -0.08 27.81 -44.23
CA PHE A 8 -0.24 26.37 -44.03
C PHE A 8 0.35 25.48 -45.15
N GLY A 9 1.11 26.05 -46.09
CA GLY A 9 1.66 25.31 -47.23
C GLY A 9 2.66 24.21 -46.86
N LYS A 10 3.21 24.24 -45.64
CA LYS A 10 4.23 23.30 -45.15
C LYS A 10 3.69 22.28 -44.13
N LEU A 11 2.37 22.18 -43.96
CA LEU A 11 1.78 21.19 -43.04
C LEU A 11 2.15 19.75 -43.45
N ALA A 12 2.34 19.50 -44.75
CA ALA A 12 2.78 18.20 -45.27
C ALA A 12 4.24 17.84 -44.89
N ASP A 13 5.03 18.82 -44.45
CA ASP A 13 6.43 18.64 -44.04
C ASP A 13 6.57 18.35 -42.54
N ILE A 14 5.49 18.47 -41.76
CA ILE A 14 5.47 18.10 -40.34
C ILE A 14 5.47 16.57 -40.27
N LYS A 15 6.65 15.98 -40.08
CA LYS A 15 6.82 14.56 -39.83
C LYS A 15 7.05 14.34 -38.33
N PRO A 16 6.49 13.28 -37.74
CA PRO A 16 6.84 12.91 -36.38
C PRO A 16 8.33 12.59 -36.32
N ASP A 17 9.00 13.11 -35.30
CA ASP A 17 10.38 12.73 -35.01
C ASP A 17 10.43 11.21 -34.84
N THR A 18 11.28 10.56 -35.63
CA THR A 18 11.34 9.09 -35.72
C THR A 18 12.40 8.51 -34.78
N GLU A 19 13.20 9.38 -34.19
CA GLU A 19 14.25 9.03 -33.25
C GLU A 19 13.67 9.03 -31.83
N SER A 20 13.78 7.89 -31.16
CA SER A 20 13.57 7.87 -29.72
C SER A 20 14.70 8.66 -29.08
N GLU A 21 14.37 9.78 -28.43
CA GLU A 21 15.34 10.46 -27.57
C GLU A 21 15.94 9.44 -26.56
N PRO A 22 17.23 9.58 -26.20
CA PRO A 22 17.82 8.72 -25.20
C PRO A 22 17.05 8.90 -23.89
N GLY A 23 16.32 7.86 -23.49
CA GLY A 23 15.52 7.87 -22.27
C GLY A 23 16.40 8.22 -21.08
N ILE A 24 16.12 9.37 -20.46
CA ILE A 24 16.74 9.74 -19.20
C ILE A 24 16.23 8.73 -18.17
N SER A 25 17.14 8.07 -17.45
CA SER A 25 16.75 7.15 -16.39
C SER A 25 15.94 7.88 -15.33
N ASP A 26 14.80 7.32 -14.92
CA ASP A 26 13.90 7.86 -13.89
C ASP A 26 14.65 8.31 -12.63
N ARG A 27 15.65 7.54 -12.21
CA ARG A 27 16.51 7.89 -11.07
C ARG A 27 17.19 9.26 -11.19
N LYS A 28 17.64 9.65 -12.38
CA LYS A 28 18.25 10.98 -12.61
C LYS A 28 17.22 12.10 -12.52
N ILE A 29 15.97 11.80 -12.88
CA ILE A 29 14.85 12.74 -12.79
C ILE A 29 14.52 12.96 -11.31
N ASP A 30 14.48 11.89 -10.52
CA ASP A 30 14.25 11.95 -9.07
C ASP A 30 15.35 12.75 -8.35
N GLU A 31 16.63 12.50 -8.67
CA GLU A 31 17.78 13.23 -8.09
C GLU A 31 17.73 14.75 -8.36
N ILE A 32 17.27 15.15 -9.54
CA ILE A 32 17.07 16.57 -9.88
C ILE A 32 15.85 17.12 -9.11
N GLY A 33 14.75 16.37 -9.07
CA GLY A 33 13.56 16.72 -8.30
C GLY A 33 13.90 17.01 -6.84
N GLU A 34 14.60 16.09 -6.17
CA GLU A 34 15.03 16.24 -4.79
C GLU A 34 15.87 17.51 -4.58
N ARG A 35 16.82 17.79 -5.49
CA ARG A 35 17.66 19.00 -5.43
C ARG A 35 16.84 20.29 -5.51
N HIS A 36 15.72 20.26 -6.24
CA HIS A 36 14.81 21.40 -6.40
C HIS A 36 13.64 21.40 -5.41
N GLY A 37 13.67 20.52 -4.39
CA GLY A 37 12.64 20.47 -3.35
C GLY A 37 11.33 19.83 -3.81
N PHE A 38 11.36 19.01 -4.86
CA PHE A 38 10.23 18.20 -5.27
C PHE A 38 9.95 17.14 -4.19
N ILE A 39 8.74 17.15 -3.64
CA ILE A 39 8.28 16.16 -2.67
C ILE A 39 7.38 15.17 -3.42
N ALA A 40 7.88 13.94 -3.61
CA ALA A 40 7.11 12.87 -4.22
C ALA A 40 5.84 12.61 -3.40
N ARG A 41 4.67 12.65 -4.07
CA ARG A 41 3.35 12.40 -3.47
C ARG A 41 2.88 10.97 -3.69
N GLU A 42 3.79 10.07 -4.02
CA GLU A 42 3.44 8.68 -4.26
C GLU A 42 2.71 8.12 -3.04
N PRO A 43 1.58 7.43 -3.25
CA PRO A 43 0.83 6.88 -2.14
C PRO A 43 1.71 5.89 -1.39
N VAL A 44 1.89 6.10 -0.08
CA VAL A 44 2.59 5.16 0.80
C VAL A 44 1.96 3.79 0.61
N GLN A 45 2.65 2.90 -0.11
CA GLN A 45 2.13 1.57 -0.39
C GLN A 45 2.00 0.80 0.91
N LYS A 46 0.80 0.31 1.20
CA LYS A 46 0.56 -0.52 2.38
C LYS A 46 1.35 -1.81 2.26
N LEU A 47 2.43 -1.92 3.04
CA LEU A 47 3.16 -3.17 3.22
C LEU A 47 2.21 -4.23 3.80
N SER A 48 1.75 -5.16 2.96
CA SER A 48 0.89 -6.26 3.39
C SER A 48 1.73 -7.51 3.62
N ARG A 49 2.14 -7.73 4.88
CA ARG A 49 2.66 -9.04 5.31
C ARG A 49 1.47 -9.98 5.52
N ARG A 50 0.88 -10.51 4.45
CA ARG A 50 -0.06 -11.63 4.58
C ARG A 50 0.74 -12.89 4.93
N LYS A 51 0.84 -13.19 6.23
CA LYS A 51 1.22 -14.52 6.67
C LYS A 51 0.06 -15.48 6.33
N PRO A 52 0.33 -16.70 5.83
CA PRO A 52 -0.70 -17.72 5.76
C PRO A 52 -1.24 -17.96 7.17
N ALA A 53 -2.54 -17.73 7.35
CA ALA A 53 -3.23 -17.93 8.61
C ALA A 53 -4.19 -19.12 8.47
N GLU A 54 -4.39 -19.86 9.55
CA GLU A 54 -5.39 -20.92 9.60
C GLU A 54 -6.80 -20.38 9.30
N PRO A 55 -7.69 -21.18 8.69
CA PRO A 55 -9.08 -20.79 8.49
C PRO A 55 -9.73 -20.39 9.82
N SER A 56 -10.11 -19.11 9.94
CA SER A 56 -10.67 -18.55 11.17
C SER A 56 -12.20 -18.52 11.12
N ALA A 57 -12.86 -18.87 12.23
CA ALA A 57 -14.28 -18.64 12.45
C ALA A 57 -14.50 -17.53 13.50
N ASN A 58 -15.62 -16.80 13.37
CA ASN A 58 -15.98 -15.76 14.34
C ASN A 58 -16.58 -16.36 15.61
N LEU A 59 -16.05 -15.97 16.77
CA LEU A 59 -16.62 -16.29 18.08
C LEU A 59 -17.06 -15.00 18.79
N ASN A 60 -18.36 -14.86 19.02
CA ASN A 60 -18.94 -13.71 19.71
C ASN A 60 -19.47 -14.14 21.08
N ILE A 61 -18.93 -13.57 22.16
CA ILE A 61 -19.36 -13.85 23.53
C ILE A 61 -19.49 -12.56 24.33
N ARG A 62 -20.35 -12.57 25.36
CA ARG A 62 -20.49 -11.48 26.33
C ARG A 62 -20.22 -12.00 27.76
N PRO A 63 -18.94 -12.16 28.15
CA PRO A 63 -18.61 -12.50 29.51
C PRO A 63 -18.90 -11.33 30.47
N SER A 64 -18.89 -11.59 31.77
CA SER A 64 -18.85 -10.51 32.77
C SER A 64 -17.58 -9.66 32.60
N ILE A 65 -17.65 -8.38 33.01
CA ILE A 65 -16.50 -7.46 32.96
C ILE A 65 -15.29 -8.04 33.72
N THR A 66 -15.54 -8.71 34.85
CA THR A 66 -14.50 -9.35 35.66
C THR A 66 -13.75 -10.43 34.90
N THR A 67 -14.48 -11.30 34.18
CA THR A 67 -13.89 -12.36 33.37
C THR A 67 -13.14 -11.79 32.17
N PHE A 68 -13.73 -10.79 31.49
CA PHE A 68 -13.08 -10.12 30.36
C PHE A 68 -11.75 -9.46 30.75
N ASN A 69 -11.73 -8.68 31.83
CA ASN A 69 -10.52 -8.00 32.29
C ASN A 69 -9.42 -8.99 32.71
N ARG A 70 -9.80 -10.10 33.35
CA ARG A 70 -8.85 -11.16 33.71
C ARG A 70 -8.24 -11.82 32.47
N PHE A 71 -9.04 -12.03 31.42
CA PHE A 71 -8.55 -12.54 30.15
C PHE A 71 -7.61 -11.56 29.44
N LEU A 72 -7.95 -10.26 29.42
CA LEU A 72 -7.05 -9.22 28.86
C LEU A 72 -5.69 -9.20 29.55
N GLN A 73 -5.68 -9.21 30.88
CA GLN A 73 -4.43 -9.24 31.66
C GLN A 73 -3.61 -10.51 31.39
N PHE A 74 -4.27 -11.65 31.17
CA PHE A 74 -3.58 -12.88 30.78
C PHE A 74 -2.90 -12.73 29.42
N CYS A 75 -3.60 -12.24 28.41
CA CYS A 75 -3.04 -12.04 27.06
C CYS A 75 -1.86 -11.05 27.08
N GLU A 76 -1.99 -9.93 27.80
CA GLU A 76 -0.94 -8.91 27.90
C GLU A 76 0.33 -9.45 28.55
N ARG A 77 0.20 -10.15 29.68
CA ARG A 77 1.35 -10.73 30.41
C ARG A 77 2.12 -11.75 29.58
N ASN A 78 1.42 -12.52 28.75
CA ASN A 78 2.03 -13.55 27.90
C ASN A 78 2.38 -13.05 26.50
N ARG A 79 2.09 -11.77 26.18
CA ARG A 79 2.28 -11.16 24.84
C ARG A 79 1.58 -11.95 23.73
N MET A 80 0.39 -12.44 24.03
CA MET A 80 -0.43 -13.24 23.12
C MET A 80 -1.56 -12.40 22.53
N SER A 81 -1.93 -12.67 21.28
CA SER A 81 -3.21 -12.24 20.73
C SER A 81 -4.38 -12.97 21.42
N TYR A 82 -5.60 -12.47 21.26
CA TYR A 82 -6.76 -13.09 21.91
C TYR A 82 -7.02 -14.54 21.45
N PRO A 83 -6.91 -14.89 20.15
CA PRO A 83 -7.02 -16.29 19.74
C PRO A 83 -5.94 -17.18 20.37
N GLU A 84 -4.70 -16.70 20.42
CA GLU A 84 -3.59 -17.44 21.06
C GLU A 84 -3.82 -17.62 22.56
N GLY A 85 -4.27 -16.57 23.25
CA GLY A 85 -4.58 -16.64 24.67
C GLY A 85 -5.75 -17.57 24.97
N LEU A 86 -6.78 -17.58 24.12
CA LEU A 86 -7.90 -18.53 24.25
C LEU A 86 -7.41 -19.96 24.05
N LYS A 87 -6.64 -20.23 22.99
CA LYS A 87 -6.06 -21.54 22.70
C LYS A 87 -5.19 -22.04 23.87
N GLU A 88 -4.30 -21.19 24.38
CA GLU A 88 -3.44 -21.53 25.53
C GLU A 88 -4.26 -21.89 26.78
N LEU A 89 -5.36 -21.19 27.05
CA LEU A 89 -6.25 -21.52 28.17
C LEU A 89 -6.97 -22.86 27.96
N MET A 90 -7.38 -23.17 26.72
CA MET A 90 -7.98 -24.45 26.36
C MET A 90 -6.97 -25.60 26.53
N ASP A 91 -5.77 -25.43 25.99
CA ASP A 91 -4.66 -26.39 26.11
C ASP A 91 -4.33 -26.68 27.59
N ARG A 92 -4.27 -25.63 28.45
CA ARG A 92 -4.06 -25.79 29.90
C ARG A 92 -5.22 -26.46 30.63
N ALA A 93 -6.44 -26.26 30.15
CA ALA A 93 -7.64 -26.91 30.68
C ALA A 93 -7.82 -28.34 30.16
N GLY A 94 -7.03 -28.76 29.16
CA GLY A 94 -7.12 -30.07 28.53
C GLY A 94 -8.36 -30.24 27.65
N VAL A 95 -8.85 -29.15 27.04
CA VAL A 95 -10.03 -29.14 26.16
C VAL A 95 -9.70 -28.71 24.74
#